data_AF-Q060G8-F1
#
_entry.id   AF-Q060G8-F1
#
_cell.length_a   1.000
_cell.length_b   1.000
_cell.length_c   1.000
_cell.angle_alpha   90.00
_cell.angle_beta   90.00
_cell.angle_gamma   90.00
#
_symmetry.space_group_name_H-M   'P 1'
#
loop_
_entity.id
_entity.type
_entity.pdbx_description
1 polymer ?
#
loop_
_entity_poly.entity_id
_entity_poly.type
_entity_poly.pdbx_seq_one_letter_code
_entity_poly.pdbx_strand_id
1 'polypeptide(L)'
;MLVDMYSSNLTINTLLEEALNEPDIGTTSRFRWHATAIGIAALWTETNTPSTPPFEDALQEGLTVGLDLSREEREFHQVEQGLVLLFHS
;
A
#
# COMPACT_ATOMS: atom_id res chain seq x y z
N MET A 1 20.87 20.09 13.29
CA MET A 1 20.46 18.90 12.55
C MET A 1 19.04 18.58 12.98
N LEU A 2 18.08 19.02 12.20
CA LEU A 2 16.64 18.95 12.52
C LEU A 2 15.93 18.68 11.18
N VAL A 3 16.19 17.51 10.58
CA VAL A 3 15.62 17.13 9.27
C VAL A 3 15.07 15.70 9.20
N ASP A 4 15.23 14.90 10.26
CA ASP A 4 14.93 13.45 10.17
C ASP A 4 13.48 13.05 10.45
N MET A 5 12.61 13.93 10.95
CA MET A 5 11.25 13.51 11.38
C MET A 5 10.11 13.89 10.42
N TYR A 6 10.37 14.69 9.38
CA TYR A 6 9.38 14.98 8.33
C TYR A 6 9.75 14.41 6.95
N SER A 7 11.01 14.01 6.75
CA SER A 7 11.50 13.52 5.45
C SER A 7 10.97 12.11 5.14
N SER A 8 10.75 11.28 6.15
CA SER A 8 10.37 9.86 5.97
C SER A 8 9.02 9.72 5.24
N ASN A 9 8.03 10.56 5.56
CA ASN A 9 6.69 10.45 5.00
C ASN A 9 6.62 10.96 3.54
N LEU A 10 7.37 12.01 3.19
CA LEU A 10 7.47 12.50 1.81
C LEU A 10 8.15 11.47 0.93
N THR A 11 9.23 10.85 1.41
CA THR A 11 9.95 9.81 0.65
C THR A 11 9.09 8.57 0.43
N ILE A 12 8.31 8.11 1.43
CA ILE A 12 7.44 6.94 1.26
C ILE A 12 6.34 7.22 0.23
N ASN A 13 5.67 8.39 0.28
CA ASN A 13 4.64 8.71 -0.71
C ASN A 13 5.22 8.75 -2.14
N THR A 14 6.38 9.38 -2.34
CA THR A 14 7.03 9.41 -3.67
C THR A 14 7.42 8.00 -4.12
N LEU A 15 8.02 7.19 -3.25
CA LEU A 15 8.38 5.80 -3.58
C LEU A 15 7.15 4.94 -3.90
N LEU A 16 6.05 5.14 -3.17
CA LEU A 16 4.78 4.49 -3.47
C LEU A 16 4.27 4.94 -4.83
N GLU A 17 4.21 6.24 -5.12
CA GLU A 17 3.74 6.74 -6.42
C GLU A 17 4.57 6.22 -7.59
N GLU A 18 5.89 6.10 -7.43
CA GLU A 18 6.76 5.45 -8.41
C GLU A 18 6.43 3.96 -8.57
N ALA A 19 6.29 3.23 -7.46
CA ALA A 19 5.96 1.79 -7.50
C ALA A 19 4.52 1.51 -8.00
N LEU A 20 3.59 2.44 -7.84
CA LEU A 20 2.25 2.35 -8.42
C LEU A 20 2.24 2.59 -9.93
N ASN A 21 3.25 3.30 -10.46
CA ASN A 21 3.47 3.40 -11.90
C ASN A 21 4.13 2.13 -12.47
N GLU A 22 4.73 1.29 -11.63
CA GLU A 22 5.23 -0.03 -12.04
C GLU A 22 4.07 -1.02 -12.27
N PRO A 23 4.29 -2.06 -13.09
CA PRO A 23 3.27 -3.08 -13.31
C PRO A 23 2.81 -3.71 -11.98
N ASP A 24 1.49 -3.85 -11.82
CA ASP A 24 0.94 -4.57 -10.70
C ASP A 24 1.39 -6.04 -10.70
N ILE A 25 1.73 -6.53 -9.51
CA ILE A 25 2.07 -7.94 -9.28
C ILE A 25 0.83 -8.81 -9.19
N GLY A 26 -0.33 -8.19 -8.96
CA GLY A 26 -1.61 -8.85 -8.89
C GLY A 26 -2.73 -7.84 -8.71
N THR A 27 -3.93 -8.23 -9.12
CA THR A 27 -5.16 -7.44 -8.91
C THR A 27 -6.20 -8.35 -8.28
N THR A 28 -6.88 -7.81 -7.27
CA THR A 28 -7.99 -8.48 -6.59
C THR A 28 -9.27 -7.69 -6.78
N SER A 29 -10.31 -8.03 -6.04
CA SER A 29 -11.64 -7.43 -6.23
C SER A 29 -11.63 -5.94 -5.90
N ARG A 30 -10.87 -5.54 -4.88
CA ARG A 30 -10.86 -4.15 -4.37
C ARG A 30 -9.49 -3.49 -4.36
N PHE A 31 -8.42 -4.29 -4.50
CA PHE A 31 -7.05 -3.80 -4.42
C PHE A 31 -6.25 -4.18 -5.65
N ARG A 32 -5.33 -3.29 -6.00
CA ARG A 32 -4.23 -3.56 -6.91
C ARG A 32 -2.95 -3.67 -6.10
N TRP A 33 -2.24 -4.77 -6.29
CA TRP A 33 -1.05 -5.12 -5.55
C TRP A 33 0.18 -4.73 -6.35
N HIS A 34 1.07 -3.98 -5.71
CA HIS A 34 2.35 -3.56 -6.28
C HIS A 34 3.46 -4.03 -5.36
N ALA A 35 4.50 -4.64 -5.92
CA ALA A 35 5.74 -4.84 -5.21
C ALA A 35 6.52 -3.54 -5.24
N THR A 36 6.88 -3.02 -4.08
CA THR A 36 7.67 -1.81 -3.92
C THR A 36 9.01 -2.16 -3.31
N ALA A 37 9.98 -1.24 -3.35
CA ALA A 37 11.28 -1.45 -2.70
C ALA A 37 11.19 -1.58 -1.16
N ILE A 38 10.10 -1.10 -0.55
CA ILE A 38 9.88 -1.14 0.91
C ILE A 38 9.12 -2.41 1.30
N GLY A 39 8.23 -2.90 0.44
CA GLY A 39 7.35 -4.04 0.71
C GLY A 39 6.21 -4.11 -0.30
N ILE A 40 5.03 -4.55 0.13
CA ILE A 40 3.86 -4.69 -0.73
C ILE A 40 2.91 -3.51 -0.55
N ALA A 41 2.56 -2.83 -1.65
CA ALA A 41 1.56 -1.76 -1.65
C ALA A 41 0.25 -2.26 -2.25
N ALA A 42 -0.84 -2.16 -1.50
CA ALA A 42 -2.20 -2.44 -1.94
C ALA A 42 -2.92 -1.11 -2.22
N LEU A 43 -3.00 -0.74 -3.50
CA LEU A 43 -3.76 0.42 -3.96
C LEU A 43 -5.24 0.09 -3.97
N TRP A 44 -6.05 0.92 -3.33
CA TRP A 44 -7.50 0.85 -3.37
C TRP A 44 -8.00 1.27 -4.77
N THR A 45 -8.67 0.35 -5.47
CA THR A 45 -9.19 0.59 -6.83
C THR A 45 -10.69 0.83 -6.86
N GLU A 46 -11.38 0.62 -5.75
CA GLU A 46 -12.82 0.80 -5.63
C GLU A 46 -13.20 2.29 -5.56
N THR A 47 -14.29 2.68 -6.23
CA THR A 47 -14.75 4.07 -6.28
C THR A 47 -15.18 4.63 -4.92
N ASN A 48 -15.50 3.75 -3.96
CA ASN A 48 -15.93 4.14 -2.64
C ASN A 48 -14.73 4.15 -1.70
N THR A 49 -14.14 5.32 -1.46
CA THR A 49 -13.02 5.45 -0.52
C THR A 49 -13.54 5.16 0.89
N PRO A 50 -13.11 4.05 1.51
CA PRO A 50 -13.60 3.69 2.83
C PRO A 50 -13.09 4.71 3.84
N SER A 51 -13.94 5.10 4.79
CA SER A 51 -13.56 6.04 5.86
C SER A 51 -12.49 5.50 6.80
N THR A 52 -12.28 4.18 6.78
CA THR A 52 -11.28 3.46 7.58
C THR A 52 -10.44 2.59 6.65
N PRO A 53 -9.12 2.50 6.85
CA PRO A 53 -8.27 1.64 6.03
C PRO A 53 -8.71 0.17 6.16
N PRO A 54 -9.15 -0.48 5.06
CA PRO A 54 -9.70 -1.83 5.06
C PRO A 54 -8.59 -2.90 5.11
N PHE A 55 -7.81 -2.88 6.18
CA PHE A 55 -6.70 -3.82 6.37
C PHE A 55 -7.18 -5.28 6.43
N GLU A 56 -8.36 -5.54 6.99
CA GLU A 56 -8.93 -6.90 7.03
C GLU A 56 -9.21 -7.45 5.63
N ASP A 57 -9.84 -6.65 4.77
CA ASP A 57 -10.08 -7.04 3.37
C ASP A 57 -8.76 -7.23 2.63
N ALA A 58 -7.78 -6.33 2.83
CA ALA A 58 -6.46 -6.46 2.23
C ALA A 58 -5.73 -7.73 2.71
N LEU A 59 -5.82 -8.11 3.98
CA LEU A 59 -5.26 -9.37 4.47
C LEU A 59 -5.92 -10.59 3.82
N GLN A 60 -7.25 -10.59 3.70
CA GLN A 60 -7.98 -11.69 3.07
C GLN A 60 -7.70 -11.80 1.56
N GLU A 61 -7.70 -10.68 0.86
CA GLU A 61 -7.39 -10.63 -0.58
C GLU A 61 -5.91 -10.91 -0.84
N GLY A 62 -5.01 -10.41 0.02
CA GLY A 62 -3.58 -10.69 0.00
C GLY A 62 -3.28 -12.18 0.07
N LEU A 63 -3.91 -12.89 1.02
CA LEU A 63 -3.80 -14.34 1.11
C LEU A 63 -4.30 -15.05 -0.16
N THR A 64 -5.31 -14.50 -0.83
CA THR A 64 -5.87 -15.05 -2.08
C THR A 64 -4.89 -14.93 -3.24
N VAL A 65 -4.08 -13.87 -3.28
CA VAL A 65 -2.98 -13.70 -4.26
C VAL A 65 -1.67 -14.35 -3.82
N GLY A 66 -1.64 -14.98 -2.64
CA GLY A 66 -0.45 -15.65 -2.10
C GLY A 66 0.52 -14.73 -1.35
N LEU A 67 0.06 -13.56 -0.91
CA LEU A 67 0.80 -12.62 -0.08
C LEU A 67 0.39 -12.81 1.39
N ASP A 68 1.29 -13.30 2.24
CA ASP A 68 1.03 -13.50 3.67
C ASP A 68 1.41 -12.27 4.49
N LEU A 69 0.54 -11.26 4.45
CA LEU A 69 0.76 -9.96 5.11
C LEU A 69 0.37 -9.97 6.60
N SER A 70 0.08 -11.15 7.13
CA SER A 70 -0.45 -11.33 8.49
C SER A 70 0.54 -10.85 9.57
N ARG A 71 1.82 -10.97 9.27
CA ARG A 71 2.96 -10.66 10.15
C ARG A 71 3.67 -9.36 9.81
N GLU A 72 3.30 -8.70 8.72
CA GLU A 72 3.90 -7.46 8.26
C GLU A 72 3.33 -6.25 9.03
N GLU A 73 4.15 -5.23 9.19
CA GLU A 73 3.71 -3.90 9.61
C GLU A 73 2.81 -3.30 8.54
N ARG A 74 1.76 -2.61 8.97
CA ARG A 74 0.69 -2.14 8.08
C ARG A 74 0.56 -0.65 8.25
N GLU A 75 0.92 0.07 7.21
CA GLU A 75 0.77 1.52 7.13
C GLU A 75 -0.24 1.86 6.05
N PHE A 76 -0.88 3.01 6.19
CA PHE A 76 -1.75 3.54 5.15
C PHE A 76 -1.23 4.90 4.72
N HIS A 77 -1.19 5.10 3.41
CA HIS A 77 -0.71 6.31 2.79
C HIS A 77 -1.78 6.80 1.82
N GLN A 78 -2.07 8.08 1.87
CA GLN A 78 -2.99 8.71 0.94
C GLN A 78 -2.17 9.49 -0.08
N VAL A 79 -2.12 8.97 -1.31
CA VAL A 79 -1.38 9.55 -2.44
C VAL A 79 -2.36 10.13 -3.46
N GLU A 80 -1.86 10.78 -4.51
CA GLU A 80 -2.72 11.36 -5.57
C GLU A 80 -3.59 10.29 -6.26
N GLN A 81 -3.08 9.07 -6.36
CA GLN A 81 -3.76 7.94 -7.01
C GLN A 81 -4.87 7.32 -6.15
N GLY A 82 -4.86 7.57 -4.83
CA GLY A 82 -5.86 7.03 -3.91
C GLY A 82 -5.28 6.59 -2.56
N LEU A 83 -6.04 5.73 -1.88
CA LEU A 83 -5.62 5.12 -0.63
C LEU A 83 -4.72 3.92 -0.93
N VAL A 84 -3.55 3.87 -0.32
CA VAL A 84 -2.58 2.78 -0.45
C VAL A 84 -2.34 2.19 0.93
N LEU A 85 -2.43 0.88 1.05
CA LEU A 85 -2.01 0.16 2.25
C LEU A 85 -0.64 -0.43 1.98
N LEU A 86 0.37 0.03 2.72
CA LEU A 86 1.73 -0.49 2.63
C LEU A 86 1.93 -1.57 3.70
N PHE A 87 2.48 -2.70 3.27
CA PHE A 87 2.86 -3.81 4.12
C PHE A 87 4.36 -4.00 4.00
N HIS A 88 5.08 -3.91 5.12
CA HIS A 88 6.54 -4.05 5.15
C HIS A 88 7.00 -4.75 6.43
N SER A 89 8.25 -5.22 6.46
CA SER A 89 8.83 -6.03 7.55
C SER A 89 10.14 -5.47 8.07
#